data_AF-A0A0M0BMP6-F1
#
_entry.id   AF-A0A0M0BMP6-F1
#
_cell.length_a   1.000
_cell.length_b   1.000
_cell.length_c   1.000
_cell.angle_alpha   90.00
_cell.angle_beta   90.00
_cell.angle_gamma   90.00
#
_symmetry.space_group_name_H-M   'P 1'
#
loop_
_entity.id
_entity.type
_entity.pdbx_description
1 polymer ?
#
loop_
_entity_poly.entity_id
_entity_poly.type
_entity_poly.pdbx_seq_one_letter_code
_entity_poly.pdbx_strand_id
1 'polypeptide(L)'
;MASLPLNDLLIGMGAIGVAAVAIYLFVRASGGWSRKGQSEPESETTAKEAAPPRTLPPDLEGIGPQLPRAGHRLGPSDVERARSSLRTLTLQRELLSMILKRLFEAEDEGEITREERLSLSKGYEAELKSLGEELKRAELIVALNELESIRDDILKRFEATLNETQSRIDSIIKELKLEAPGEAPAKAPTRRRRPRKTEEPAEAEEEAGEEEAEEEEEKPEPPRRRRSEVEEKVEQLRREVLKELEELEKLEIEA
;
A
#
# COMPACT_ATOMS: atom_id res chain seq x y z
N MET A 1 41.10 34.64 27.17
CA MET A 1 40.43 33.40 27.64
C MET A 1 38.94 33.64 27.55
N ALA A 2 38.28 33.08 26.54
CA ALA A 2 36.84 33.24 26.34
C ALA A 2 36.11 32.04 26.94
N SER A 3 35.27 32.29 27.94
CA SER A 3 34.40 31.31 28.58
C SER A 3 33.18 31.05 27.70
N LEU A 4 33.05 29.81 27.19
CA LEU A 4 31.87 29.37 26.45
C LEU A 4 30.65 29.28 27.40
N PRO A 5 29.47 29.78 27.00
CA PRO A 5 28.26 29.71 27.81
C PRO A 5 27.78 28.26 27.93
N LEU A 6 27.54 27.79 29.17
CA LEU A 6 27.09 26.43 29.50
C LEU A 6 25.87 25.93 28.70
N ASN A 7 25.07 26.85 28.15
CA ASN A 7 23.84 26.52 27.43
C ASN A 7 24.12 25.89 26.06
N ASP A 8 25.23 26.24 25.38
CA ASP A 8 25.60 25.59 24.11
C ASP A 8 26.13 24.17 24.31
N LEU A 9 26.72 23.87 25.47
CA LEU A 9 27.14 22.52 25.84
C LEU A 9 25.93 21.60 26.11
N LEU A 10 24.87 22.14 26.72
CA LEU A 10 23.63 21.41 27.01
C LEU A 10 22.82 21.15 25.73
N ILE A 11 22.77 22.11 24.80
CA ILE A 11 22.14 21.92 23.48
C ILE A 11 22.96 20.92 22.63
N GLY A 12 24.29 20.99 22.70
CA GLY A 12 25.19 20.02 22.06
C GLY A 12 25.02 18.60 22.60
N MET A 13 24.89 18.43 23.93
CA MET A 13 24.61 17.13 24.54
C MET A 13 23.21 16.60 24.19
N GLY A 14 22.21 17.48 24.08
CA GLY A 14 20.86 17.13 23.62
C GLY A 14 20.86 16.60 22.19
N ALA A 15 21.60 17.25 21.28
CA ALA A 15 21.70 16.84 19.88
C ALA A 15 22.42 15.49 19.72
N ILE A 16 23.46 15.22 20.51
CA ILE A 16 24.18 13.94 20.51
C ILE A 16 23.25 12.80 20.98
N GLY A 17 22.41 13.05 21.99
CA GLY A 17 21.42 12.09 22.46
C GLY A 17 20.40 11.71 21.39
N VAL A 18 19.86 12.70 20.67
CA VAL A 18 18.90 12.47 19.59
C VAL A 18 19.54 11.70 18.42
N ALA A 19 20.78 12.04 18.05
CA ALA A 19 21.52 11.33 17.02
C ALA A 19 21.77 9.85 17.38
N ALA A 20 22.14 9.57 18.64
CA ALA A 20 22.36 8.20 19.11
C ALA A 20 21.08 7.34 19.06
N VAL A 21 19.93 7.92 19.42
CA VAL A 21 18.62 7.25 19.34
C VAL A 21 18.22 7.01 17.89
N ALA A 22 18.42 7.97 16.99
CA ALA A 22 18.12 7.81 15.58
C ALA A 22 18.97 6.71 14.93
N ILE A 23 20.28 6.65 15.24
CA ILE A 23 21.19 5.60 14.77
C ILE A 23 20.77 4.24 15.33
N TYR A 24 20.41 4.16 16.62
CA TYR A 24 19.93 2.91 17.22
C TYR A 24 18.64 2.40 16.56
N LEU A 25 17.67 3.29 16.32
CA LEU A 25 16.42 2.93 15.63
C LEU A 25 16.68 2.52 14.18
N PHE A 26 17.61 3.18 13.49
CA PHE A 26 18.02 2.80 12.13
C PHE A 26 18.67 1.42 12.09
N VAL A 27 19.63 1.12 12.98
CA VAL A 27 20.31 -0.19 13.08
C VAL A 27 19.34 -1.31 13.47
N ARG A 28 18.34 -1.00 14.31
CA ARG A 28 17.29 -1.94 14.69
C ARG A 28 16.29 -2.19 13.56
N ALA A 29 15.95 -1.17 12.78
CA ALA A 29 15.04 -1.29 11.65
C ALA A 29 15.69 -1.93 10.41
N SER A 30 17.01 -1.74 10.23
CA SER A 30 17.75 -2.24 9.06
C SER A 30 18.21 -3.69 9.16
N GLY A 31 17.71 -4.47 10.12
CA GLY A 31 17.95 -5.92 10.14
C GLY A 31 19.40 -6.33 10.40
N GLY A 32 20.09 -5.66 11.33
CA GLY A 32 21.20 -6.26 12.06
C GLY A 32 22.58 -6.15 11.41
N TRP A 33 23.42 -5.34 12.05
CA TRP A 33 24.89 -5.45 11.99
C TRP A 33 25.29 -6.88 12.36
N SER A 34 25.77 -7.60 11.35
CA SER A 34 26.24 -8.97 11.44
C SER A 34 27.41 -9.08 12.42
N ARG A 35 27.29 -9.99 13.39
CA ARG A 35 28.35 -10.39 14.32
C ARG A 35 29.53 -11.00 13.54
N LYS A 36 30.71 -10.38 13.64
CA LYS A 36 32.02 -11.03 13.51
C LYS A 36 33.08 -10.08 14.13
N GLY A 37 33.97 -10.47 15.02
CA GLY A 37 34.25 -11.79 15.59
C GLY A 37 35.42 -11.74 16.58
N GLN A 38 35.58 -12.86 17.28
CA GLN A 38 36.80 -13.42 17.90
C GLN A 38 36.35 -14.85 18.27
N SER A 39 36.95 -15.96 17.88
CA SER A 39 38.27 -16.32 17.35
C SER A 39 38.17 -17.75 16.75
N GLU A 40 38.99 -18.03 15.74
CA GLU A 40 39.22 -19.33 15.08
C GLU A 40 39.90 -20.37 16.01
N PRO A 41 39.99 -21.70 15.70
CA PRO A 41 40.48 -22.24 14.41
C PRO A 41 39.79 -23.49 13.81
N GLU A 42 39.87 -23.51 12.47
CA GLU A 42 40.13 -24.62 11.51
C GLU A 42 39.60 -26.05 11.79
N SER A 43 38.78 -26.55 10.85
CA SER A 43 39.04 -27.81 10.14
C SER A 43 38.15 -27.93 8.90
N GLU A 44 38.78 -28.35 7.80
CA GLU A 44 38.23 -28.56 6.47
C GLU A 44 37.16 -29.67 6.45
N THR A 45 36.16 -29.53 5.58
CA THR A 45 35.80 -30.57 4.60
C THR A 45 34.77 -30.07 3.59
N THR A 46 35.04 -30.43 2.35
CA THR A 46 34.30 -30.26 1.11
C THR A 46 32.85 -30.77 1.14
N ALA A 47 31.90 -29.97 0.65
CA ALA A 47 30.82 -30.46 -0.22
C ALA A 47 30.18 -29.29 -0.98
N LYS A 48 30.21 -29.42 -2.30
CA LYS A 48 29.65 -28.56 -3.33
C LYS A 48 28.14 -28.82 -3.37
N GLU A 49 27.31 -27.88 -2.92
CA GLU A 49 25.86 -27.95 -3.12
C GLU A 49 25.33 -26.67 -3.74
N ALA A 50 24.65 -26.86 -4.87
CA ALA A 50 24.26 -25.87 -5.83
C ALA A 50 23.26 -24.88 -5.26
N ALA A 51 23.47 -23.59 -5.53
CA ALA A 51 22.45 -22.58 -5.39
C ALA A 51 21.23 -22.99 -6.24
N PRO A 52 20.01 -23.04 -5.67
CA PRO A 52 18.83 -23.26 -6.50
C PRO A 52 18.71 -22.07 -7.47
N PRO A 53 18.40 -22.32 -8.76
CA PRO A 53 18.20 -21.24 -9.70
C PRO A 53 17.06 -20.37 -9.19
N ARG A 54 17.32 -19.06 -9.08
CA ARG A 54 16.26 -18.06 -9.05
C ARG A 54 15.48 -18.18 -10.35
N THR A 55 14.45 -19.00 -10.34
CA THR A 55 13.41 -18.99 -11.36
C THR A 55 12.69 -17.66 -11.21
N LEU A 56 13.03 -16.70 -12.08
CA LEU A 56 12.08 -15.65 -12.43
C LEU A 56 10.81 -16.36 -12.92
N PRO A 57 9.63 -16.08 -12.38
CA PRO A 57 8.42 -16.67 -12.92
C PRO A 57 8.31 -16.25 -14.40
N PRO A 58 8.05 -17.20 -15.32
CA PRO A 58 7.50 -16.85 -16.61
C PRO A 58 6.09 -16.27 -16.37
N ASP A 59 5.62 -15.46 -17.30
CA ASP A 59 4.29 -14.84 -17.34
C ASP A 59 4.25 -13.39 -16.83
N LEU A 60 4.74 -12.49 -17.70
CA LEU A 60 4.32 -11.07 -17.74
C LEU A 60 3.05 -10.92 -18.62
N GLU A 61 2.13 -11.89 -18.56
CA GLU A 61 0.80 -11.76 -19.14
C GLU A 61 -0.17 -11.35 -18.03
N GLY A 62 -0.58 -10.07 -18.03
CA GLY A 62 -1.59 -9.56 -17.11
C GLY A 62 -1.07 -8.70 -15.95
N ILE A 63 -0.12 -7.78 -16.21
CA ILE A 63 0.32 -6.75 -15.25
C ILE A 63 -0.77 -5.66 -15.12
N GLY A 64 -1.96 -6.03 -14.67
CA GLY A 64 -2.83 -5.11 -13.97
C GLY A 64 -2.31 -4.94 -12.54
N PRO A 65 -2.53 -3.78 -11.88
CA PRO A 65 -2.22 -3.65 -10.46
C PRO A 65 -3.04 -4.68 -9.69
N GLN A 66 -2.38 -5.71 -9.14
CA GLN A 66 -3.02 -6.65 -8.23
C GLN A 66 -3.26 -5.95 -6.90
N LEU A 67 -4.48 -5.43 -6.71
CA LEU A 67 -4.89 -4.80 -5.46
C LEU A 67 -4.96 -5.88 -4.36
N PRO A 68 -4.39 -5.62 -3.16
CA PRO A 68 -4.42 -6.59 -2.07
C PRO A 68 -5.86 -6.90 -1.69
N ARG A 69 -6.26 -8.17 -1.87
CA ARG A 69 -7.63 -8.64 -1.58
C ARG A 69 -7.81 -8.79 -0.06
N ALA A 70 -8.94 -8.29 0.44
CA ALA A 70 -9.37 -8.53 1.81
C ALA A 70 -9.69 -10.02 1.99
N GLY A 71 -8.83 -10.77 2.68
CA GLY A 71 -9.04 -12.21 2.87
C GLY A 71 -10.24 -12.53 3.76
N HIS A 72 -10.35 -11.87 4.91
CA HIS A 72 -11.46 -12.00 5.86
C HIS A 72 -11.76 -10.62 6.44
N ARG A 73 -13.02 -10.19 6.34
CA ARG A 73 -13.54 -9.02 7.05
C ARG A 73 -14.24 -9.47 8.31
N LEU A 74 -14.04 -8.71 9.38
CA LEU A 74 -14.81 -8.91 10.61
C LEU A 74 -16.22 -8.31 10.46
N GLY A 75 -17.20 -8.94 11.10
CA GLY A 75 -18.56 -8.41 11.12
C GLY A 75 -18.65 -7.15 11.98
N PRO A 76 -19.55 -6.20 11.68
CA PRO A 76 -19.72 -4.99 12.49
C PRO A 76 -20.07 -5.31 13.95
N SER A 77 -20.82 -6.39 14.19
CA SER A 77 -21.13 -6.90 15.53
C SER A 77 -19.90 -7.30 16.33
N ASP A 78 -18.88 -7.86 15.68
CA ASP A 78 -17.66 -8.33 16.34
C ASP A 78 -16.80 -7.14 16.76
N VAL A 79 -16.76 -6.11 15.93
CA VAL A 79 -16.06 -4.84 16.22
C VAL A 79 -16.74 -4.10 17.36
N GLU A 80 -18.07 -4.01 17.36
CA GLU A 80 -18.82 -3.40 18.46
C GLU A 80 -18.61 -4.16 19.77
N ARG A 81 -18.66 -5.50 19.73
CA ARG A 81 -18.35 -6.34 20.89
C ARG A 81 -16.94 -6.07 21.39
N ALA A 82 -15.94 -6.06 20.51
CA ALA A 82 -14.56 -5.78 20.89
C ALA A 82 -14.41 -4.39 21.53
N ARG A 83 -15.05 -3.36 20.96
CA ARG A 83 -15.07 -2.00 21.54
C ARG A 83 -15.72 -1.95 22.92
N SER A 84 -16.80 -2.70 23.13
CA SER A 84 -17.44 -2.81 24.44
C SER A 84 -16.53 -3.52 25.44
N SER A 85 -15.94 -4.65 25.02
CA SER A 85 -14.99 -5.42 25.82
C SER A 85 -13.78 -4.58 26.22
N LEU A 86 -13.22 -3.75 25.33
CA LEU A 86 -12.11 -2.86 25.68
C LEU A 86 -12.44 -1.96 26.86
N ARG A 87 -13.64 -1.36 26.89
CA ARG A 87 -14.06 -0.48 28.00
C ARG A 87 -14.16 -1.25 29.30
N THR A 88 -14.82 -2.40 29.30
CA THR A 88 -15.04 -3.19 30.52
C THR A 88 -13.75 -3.83 31.03
N LEU A 89 -12.94 -4.41 30.14
CA LEU A 89 -11.67 -5.06 30.48
C LEU A 89 -10.64 -4.04 31.00
N THR A 90 -10.62 -2.81 30.44
CA THR A 90 -9.75 -1.74 30.93
C THR A 90 -10.11 -1.36 32.37
N LEU A 91 -11.40 -1.20 32.65
CA LEU A 91 -11.88 -0.89 34.00
C LEU A 91 -11.59 -2.05 34.98
N GLN A 92 -11.79 -3.30 34.57
CA GLN A 92 -11.42 -4.47 35.38
C GLN A 92 -9.92 -4.52 35.68
N ARG A 93 -9.06 -4.25 34.68
CA ARG A 93 -7.60 -4.16 34.87
C ARG A 93 -7.21 -3.09 35.88
N GLU A 94 -7.85 -1.92 35.81
CA GLU A 94 -7.64 -0.83 36.77
C GLU A 94 -8.05 -1.23 38.19
N LEU A 95 -9.23 -1.83 38.36
CA LEU A 95 -9.71 -2.32 39.66
C LEU A 95 -8.77 -3.37 40.26
N LEU A 96 -8.31 -4.35 39.48
CA LEU A 96 -7.34 -5.33 39.95
C LEU A 96 -6.00 -4.71 40.32
N SER A 97 -5.55 -3.72 39.56
CA SER A 97 -4.32 -2.97 39.89
C SER A 97 -4.47 -2.23 41.22
N MET A 98 -5.65 -1.66 41.49
CA MET A 98 -5.96 -1.02 42.79
C MET A 98 -6.00 -2.04 43.93
N ILE A 99 -6.61 -3.21 43.72
CA ILE A 99 -6.65 -4.27 44.73
C ILE A 99 -5.24 -4.75 45.06
N LEU A 100 -4.41 -5.00 44.05
CA LEU A 100 -3.01 -5.39 44.25
C LEU A 100 -2.26 -4.31 45.02
N LYS A 101 -2.42 -3.04 44.64
CA LYS A 101 -1.81 -1.91 45.37
C LYS A 101 -2.23 -1.89 46.84
N ARG A 102 -3.52 -2.07 47.13
CA ARG A 102 -4.03 -2.10 48.51
C ARG A 102 -3.46 -3.27 49.31
N LEU A 103 -3.23 -4.42 48.70
CA LEU A 103 -2.59 -5.57 49.36
C LEU A 103 -1.14 -5.24 49.76
N PHE A 104 -0.39 -4.51 48.95
CA PHE A 104 0.96 -4.06 49.33
C PHE A 104 0.91 -3.02 50.45
N GLU A 105 -0.01 -2.05 50.36
CA GLU A 105 -0.20 -1.04 51.40
C GLU A 105 -0.56 -1.68 52.76
N ALA A 106 -1.42 -2.70 52.76
CA ALA A 106 -1.80 -3.44 53.97
C ALA A 106 -0.63 -4.22 54.60
N GLU A 107 0.32 -4.71 53.80
CA GLU A 107 1.55 -5.32 54.33
C GLU A 107 2.47 -4.26 54.96
N ASP A 108 2.63 -3.11 54.29
CA ASP A 108 3.45 -2.01 54.78
C ASP A 108 2.91 -1.42 56.10
N GLU A 109 1.58 -1.40 56.26
CA GLU A 109 0.87 -1.01 57.47
C GLU A 109 0.86 -2.10 58.56
N GLY A 110 1.27 -3.32 58.22
CA GLY A 110 1.28 -4.47 59.12
C GLY A 110 -0.09 -5.08 59.40
N GLU A 111 -1.11 -4.75 58.61
CA GLU A 111 -2.46 -5.34 58.70
C GLU A 111 -2.48 -6.80 58.26
N ILE A 112 -1.60 -7.17 57.32
CA ILE A 112 -1.40 -8.54 56.85
C ILE A 112 0.08 -8.89 56.83
N THR A 113 0.38 -10.18 56.93
CA THR A 113 1.74 -10.70 56.75
C THR A 113 2.10 -10.81 55.27
N ARG A 114 3.40 -10.88 55.00
CA ARG A 114 3.93 -11.08 53.64
C ARG A 114 3.43 -12.36 52.97
N GLU A 115 3.25 -13.43 53.75
CA GLU A 115 2.73 -14.71 53.25
C GLU A 115 1.26 -14.61 52.88
N GLU A 116 0.45 -13.92 53.70
CA GLU A 116 -0.95 -13.63 53.39
C GLU A 116 -1.08 -12.76 52.14
N ARG A 117 -0.27 -11.70 51.99
CA ARG A 117 -0.24 -10.88 50.77
C ARG A 117 0.04 -11.75 49.53
N LEU A 118 1.07 -12.59 49.57
CA LEU A 118 1.42 -13.47 48.45
C LEU A 118 0.34 -14.50 48.16
N SER A 119 -0.38 -14.99 49.17
CA SER A 119 -1.52 -15.88 48.97
C SER A 119 -2.68 -15.16 48.28
N LEU A 120 -3.03 -13.96 48.76
CA LEU A 120 -4.11 -13.13 48.23
C LEU A 120 -3.81 -12.57 46.83
N SER A 121 -2.55 -12.19 46.54
CA SER A 121 -2.18 -11.56 45.27
C SER A 121 -2.16 -12.53 44.09
N LYS A 122 -1.87 -13.83 44.32
CA LYS A 122 -1.73 -14.84 43.27
C LYS A 122 -2.93 -14.90 42.31
N GLY A 123 -4.15 -14.86 42.84
CA GLY A 123 -5.36 -14.90 42.03
C GLY A 123 -5.50 -13.67 41.15
N TYR A 124 -5.34 -12.49 41.74
CA TYR A 124 -5.44 -11.21 41.04
C TYR A 124 -4.32 -11.02 40.00
N GLU A 125 -3.10 -11.47 40.28
CA GLU A 125 -2.00 -11.44 39.31
C GLU A 125 -2.25 -12.34 38.10
N ALA A 126 -2.85 -13.53 38.32
CA ALA A 126 -3.23 -14.42 37.23
C ALA A 126 -4.37 -13.83 36.39
N GLU A 127 -5.37 -13.24 37.04
CA GLU A 127 -6.49 -12.58 36.38
C GLU A 127 -6.03 -11.36 35.57
N LEU A 128 -5.12 -10.55 36.13
CA LEU A 128 -4.53 -9.40 35.44
C LEU A 128 -3.79 -9.80 34.15
N LYS A 129 -3.10 -10.95 34.17
CA LYS A 129 -2.45 -11.52 32.98
C LYS A 129 -3.48 -11.93 31.92
N SER A 130 -4.53 -12.66 32.32
CA SER A 130 -5.61 -13.08 31.41
C SER A 130 -6.31 -11.89 30.77
N LEU A 131 -6.68 -10.89 31.58
CA LEU A 131 -7.28 -9.65 31.10
C LEU A 131 -6.36 -8.92 30.12
N GLY A 132 -5.05 -8.90 30.38
CA GLY A 132 -4.07 -8.32 29.46
C GLY A 132 -4.05 -8.98 28.08
N GLU A 133 -4.25 -10.30 28.01
CA GLU A 133 -4.37 -11.02 26.74
C GLU A 133 -5.71 -10.74 26.04
N GLU A 134 -6.81 -10.70 26.80
CA GLU A 134 -8.13 -10.36 26.27
C GLU A 134 -8.20 -8.93 25.71
N LEU A 135 -7.58 -7.98 26.42
CA LEU A 135 -7.42 -6.59 25.97
C LEU A 135 -6.69 -6.56 24.63
N LYS A 136 -5.52 -7.19 24.54
CA LYS A 136 -4.75 -7.26 23.29
C LYS A 136 -5.55 -7.85 22.14
N ARG A 137 -6.32 -8.91 22.39
CA ARG A 137 -7.19 -9.51 21.35
C ARG A 137 -8.25 -8.53 20.88
N ALA A 138 -8.93 -7.84 21.79
CA ALA A 138 -9.94 -6.85 21.44
C ALA A 138 -9.33 -5.62 20.72
N GLU A 139 -8.14 -5.18 21.12
CA GLU A 139 -7.39 -4.11 20.45
C GLU A 139 -7.06 -4.48 18.99
N LEU A 140 -6.57 -5.70 18.78
CA LEU A 140 -6.26 -6.21 17.43
C LEU A 140 -7.48 -6.28 16.53
N ILE A 141 -8.65 -6.67 17.07
CA ILE A 141 -9.91 -6.68 16.32
C ILE A 141 -10.29 -5.28 15.85
N VAL A 142 -10.21 -4.29 16.74
CA VAL A 142 -10.54 -2.90 16.41
C VAL A 142 -9.53 -2.32 15.41
N ALA A 143 -8.24 -2.53 15.66
CA ALA A 143 -7.18 -2.07 14.77
C ALA A 143 -7.29 -2.69 13.37
N LEU A 144 -7.63 -3.98 13.28
CA LEU A 144 -7.86 -4.64 12.00
C LEU A 144 -8.98 -3.95 11.23
N ASN A 145 -10.14 -3.72 11.86
CA ASN A 145 -11.26 -3.05 11.21
C ASN A 145 -10.91 -1.62 10.75
N GLU A 146 -10.12 -0.88 11.52
CA GLU A 146 -9.64 0.45 11.14
C GLU A 146 -8.74 0.39 9.90
N LEU A 147 -7.80 -0.56 9.85
CA LEU A 147 -6.95 -0.78 8.67
C LEU A 147 -7.76 -1.19 7.44
N GLU A 148 -8.80 -2.02 7.61
CA GLU A 148 -9.70 -2.39 6.53
C GLU A 148 -10.49 -1.20 6.01
N SER A 149 -10.98 -0.32 6.90
CA SER A 149 -11.66 0.92 6.52
C SER A 149 -10.73 1.84 5.74
N ILE A 150 -9.49 2.02 6.22
CA ILE A 150 -8.48 2.85 5.55
C ILE A 150 -8.17 2.30 4.15
N ARG A 151 -7.98 0.98 4.03
CA ARG A 151 -7.77 0.32 2.74
C ARG A 151 -8.92 0.62 1.78
N ASP A 152 -10.15 0.48 2.24
CA ASP A 152 -11.34 0.71 1.40
C ASP A 152 -11.43 2.16 0.92
N ASP A 153 -11.09 3.11 1.77
CA ASP A 153 -11.11 4.52 1.40
C ASP A 153 -9.99 4.87 0.40
N ILE A 154 -8.82 4.22 0.51
CA ILE A 154 -7.76 4.32 -0.50
C ILE A 154 -8.25 3.76 -1.83
N LEU A 155 -8.87 2.58 -1.84
CA LEU A 155 -9.41 1.96 -3.07
C LEU A 155 -10.42 2.88 -3.76
N LYS A 156 -11.38 3.44 -3.02
CA LYS A 156 -12.37 4.37 -3.57
C LYS A 156 -11.71 5.60 -4.21
N ARG A 157 -10.72 6.20 -3.54
CA ARG A 157 -10.00 7.37 -4.06
C ARG A 157 -9.19 7.03 -5.31
N PHE A 158 -8.55 5.87 -5.31
CA PHE A 158 -7.80 5.38 -6.45
C PHE A 158 -8.71 5.16 -7.66
N GLU A 159 -9.86 4.49 -7.48
CA GLU A 159 -10.87 4.30 -8.54
C GLU A 159 -11.40 5.64 -9.05
N ALA A 160 -11.72 6.59 -8.17
CA ALA A 160 -12.17 7.92 -8.56
C ALA A 160 -11.11 8.66 -9.40
N THR A 161 -9.85 8.63 -8.96
CA THR A 161 -8.73 9.28 -9.64
C THR A 161 -8.45 8.63 -11.00
N LEU A 162 -8.53 7.30 -11.09
CA LEU A 162 -8.38 6.57 -12.35
C LEU A 162 -9.51 6.93 -13.32
N ASN A 163 -10.76 6.95 -12.86
CA ASN A 163 -11.91 7.30 -13.70
C ASN A 163 -11.85 8.76 -14.19
N GLU A 164 -11.43 9.69 -13.32
CA GLU A 164 -11.21 11.08 -13.71
C GLU A 164 -10.11 11.21 -14.77
N THR A 165 -8.99 10.51 -14.56
CA THR A 165 -7.87 10.50 -15.51
C THR A 165 -8.28 9.88 -16.84
N GLN A 166 -8.99 8.75 -16.82
CA GLN A 166 -9.50 8.10 -18.02
C GLN A 166 -10.49 9.00 -18.77
N SER A 167 -11.39 9.68 -18.05
CA SER A 167 -12.33 10.63 -18.66
C SER A 167 -11.61 11.79 -19.38
N ARG A 168 -10.51 12.29 -18.81
CA ARG A 168 -9.65 13.29 -19.47
C ARG A 168 -8.97 12.73 -20.71
N ILE A 169 -8.42 11.51 -20.64
CA ILE A 169 -7.81 10.82 -21.79
C ILE A 169 -8.84 10.66 -22.91
N ASP A 170 -10.03 10.15 -22.60
CA ASP A 170 -11.09 9.91 -23.57
C ASP A 170 -11.56 11.21 -24.23
N SER A 171 -11.59 12.31 -23.47
CA SER A 171 -11.93 13.63 -23.99
C SER A 171 -10.87 14.11 -24.99
N ILE A 172 -9.59 13.96 -24.67
CA ILE A 172 -8.48 14.31 -25.57
C ILE A 172 -8.49 13.42 -26.82
N ILE A 173 -8.72 12.11 -26.69
CA ILE A 173 -8.82 11.19 -27.84
C ILE A 173 -9.94 11.62 -28.80
N LYS A 174 -11.11 12.01 -28.25
CA LYS A 174 -12.24 12.54 -29.03
C LYS A 174 -11.89 13.85 -29.74
N GLU A 175 -11.23 14.78 -29.06
CA GLU A 175 -10.77 16.05 -29.64
C GLU A 175 -9.76 15.82 -30.77
N LEU A 176 -8.84 14.88 -30.58
CA LEU A 176 -7.83 14.50 -31.58
C LEU A 176 -8.42 13.67 -32.74
N LYS A 177 -9.69 13.28 -32.68
CA LYS A 177 -10.36 12.38 -33.65
C LYS A 177 -9.53 11.13 -33.94
N LEU A 178 -8.81 10.64 -32.93
CA LEU A 178 -8.14 9.36 -33.01
C LEU A 178 -9.26 8.32 -32.94
N GLU A 179 -9.71 7.84 -34.09
CA GLU A 179 -10.68 6.74 -34.14
C GLU A 179 -10.12 5.60 -33.30
N ALA A 180 -10.86 5.23 -32.25
CA ALA A 180 -10.62 3.98 -31.56
C ALA A 180 -10.73 2.88 -32.63
N PRO A 181 -9.75 1.98 -32.78
CA PRO A 181 -9.86 0.85 -33.67
C PRO A 181 -11.19 0.14 -33.38
N GLY A 182 -12.05 0.09 -34.39
CA GLY A 182 -13.48 -0.11 -34.24
C GLY A 182 -13.84 -1.32 -33.38
N GLU A 183 -14.67 -1.08 -32.38
CA GLU A 183 -15.51 -2.11 -31.81
C GLU A 183 -16.56 -2.44 -32.89
N ALA A 184 -16.23 -3.41 -33.73
CA ALA A 184 -17.18 -3.97 -34.69
C ALA A 184 -18.40 -4.45 -33.89
N PRO A 185 -19.63 -3.99 -34.21
CA PRO A 185 -20.80 -4.38 -33.45
C PRO A 185 -20.97 -5.89 -33.55
N ALA A 186 -20.84 -6.56 -32.41
CA ALA A 186 -21.16 -7.97 -32.25
C ALA A 186 -22.58 -8.18 -32.82
N LYS A 187 -22.68 -8.90 -33.93
CA LYS A 187 -23.94 -9.30 -34.54
C LYS A 187 -24.79 -9.96 -33.45
N ALA A 188 -25.89 -9.31 -33.08
CA ALA A 188 -26.85 -9.85 -32.14
C ALA A 188 -27.38 -11.20 -32.66
N PRO A 189 -27.50 -12.23 -31.80
CA PRO A 189 -28.06 -13.51 -32.22
C PRO A 189 -29.53 -13.34 -32.58
N THR A 190 -29.85 -13.64 -33.85
CA THR A 190 -31.21 -13.74 -34.38
C THR A 190 -32.09 -14.58 -33.47
N ARG A 191 -33.05 -13.92 -32.81
CA ARG A 191 -34.22 -14.55 -32.18
C ARG A 191 -34.98 -15.34 -33.24
N ARG A 192 -34.87 -16.67 -33.21
CA ARG A 192 -35.81 -17.56 -33.89
C ARG A 192 -37.18 -17.42 -33.23
N ARG A 193 -38.08 -16.66 -33.85
CA ARG A 193 -39.53 -16.84 -33.71
C ARG A 193 -40.12 -17.04 -35.10
N ARG A 194 -40.52 -18.27 -35.39
CA ARG A 194 -41.40 -18.61 -36.52
C ARG A 194 -42.80 -18.04 -36.23
N PRO A 195 -43.48 -17.54 -37.27
CA PRO A 195 -44.85 -17.99 -37.50
C PRO A 195 -45.09 -18.46 -38.94
N ARG A 196 -45.85 -19.56 -38.99
CA ARG A 196 -46.83 -20.06 -39.99
C ARG A 196 -46.85 -19.49 -41.43
N LYS A 197 -46.56 -20.41 -42.36
CA LYS A 197 -47.07 -20.68 -43.74
C LYS A 197 -48.30 -19.86 -44.20
N THR A 198 -48.26 -19.32 -45.43
CA THR A 198 -48.98 -19.81 -46.64
C THR A 198 -48.94 -18.79 -47.82
N GLU A 199 -48.68 -19.33 -49.03
CA GLU A 199 -48.99 -18.88 -50.42
C GLU A 199 -48.09 -17.87 -51.21
N GLU A 200 -47.66 -18.36 -52.40
CA GLU A 200 -46.93 -17.77 -53.56
C GLU A 200 -47.92 -17.13 -54.59
N PRO A 201 -47.58 -16.70 -55.85
CA PRO A 201 -46.28 -16.52 -56.58
C PRO A 201 -46.15 -15.21 -57.45
N ALA A 202 -45.01 -15.13 -58.18
CA ALA A 202 -44.72 -14.40 -59.45
C ALA A 202 -44.31 -12.90 -59.33
N GLU A 203 -43.31 -12.36 -60.04
CA GLU A 203 -42.55 -12.77 -61.24
C GLU A 203 -41.31 -11.86 -61.44
N ALA A 204 -40.30 -12.37 -62.17
CA ALA A 204 -39.29 -11.71 -63.05
C ALA A 204 -38.20 -10.77 -62.47
N GLU A 205 -36.91 -11.16 -62.52
CA GLU A 205 -35.86 -10.78 -63.52
C GLU A 205 -35.05 -9.55 -63.02
N GLU A 206 -33.73 -9.38 -63.14
CA GLU A 206 -32.66 -9.97 -63.95
C GLU A 206 -31.27 -9.50 -63.40
N GLU A 207 -30.22 -10.23 -63.78
CA GLU A 207 -28.81 -9.82 -64.06
C GLU A 207 -27.90 -9.22 -62.95
N ALA A 208 -26.69 -9.74 -62.67
CA ALA A 208 -25.49 -10.14 -63.44
C ALA A 208 -24.39 -9.03 -63.47
N GLY A 209 -23.12 -9.45 -63.42
CA GLY A 209 -21.89 -8.64 -63.57
C GLY A 209 -20.99 -8.66 -62.33
N GLU A 210 -20.00 -9.56 -62.19
CA GLU A 210 -18.64 -9.57 -62.81
C GLU A 210 -17.64 -8.68 -62.03
N GLU A 211 -16.65 -9.30 -61.36
CA GLU A 211 -15.20 -9.32 -61.75
C GLU A 211 -14.45 -8.18 -61.01
N GLU A 212 -13.20 -8.25 -60.52
CA GLU A 212 -12.04 -9.13 -60.67
C GLU A 212 -11.00 -8.71 -59.59
N ALA A 213 -9.99 -9.56 -59.33
CA ALA A 213 -8.54 -9.30 -59.11
C ALA A 213 -8.06 -8.04 -58.33
N GLU A 214 -6.99 -8.00 -57.53
CA GLU A 214 -5.75 -8.79 -57.46
C GLU A 214 -4.97 -8.42 -56.18
N GLU A 215 -3.93 -9.20 -55.93
CA GLU A 215 -2.82 -9.12 -54.96
C GLU A 215 -2.22 -7.72 -54.70
N GLU A 216 -1.74 -7.44 -53.47
CA GLU A 216 -0.29 -7.39 -53.20
C GLU A 216 0.03 -7.08 -51.72
N GLU A 217 1.03 -7.79 -51.23
CA GLU A 217 1.70 -7.60 -49.94
C GLU A 217 2.60 -6.37 -49.96
N GLU A 218 2.59 -5.52 -48.92
CA GLU A 218 3.83 -4.87 -48.48
C GLU A 218 3.81 -4.44 -47.00
N LYS A 219 4.96 -4.64 -46.36
CA LYS A 219 5.26 -4.43 -44.93
C LYS A 219 5.42 -2.94 -44.56
N PRO A 220 5.34 -2.59 -43.26
CA PRO A 220 5.24 -1.20 -42.80
C PRO A 220 6.61 -0.55 -42.51
N GLU A 221 6.74 0.75 -42.78
CA GLU A 221 7.84 1.59 -42.29
C GLU A 221 7.45 2.39 -41.01
N PRO A 222 8.37 2.60 -40.05
CA PRO A 222 8.06 3.17 -38.73
C PRO A 222 8.14 4.72 -38.66
N PRO A 223 7.45 5.34 -37.68
CA PRO A 223 7.29 6.80 -37.61
C PRO A 223 8.47 7.47 -36.89
N ARG A 224 9.37 8.11 -37.64
CA ARG A 224 10.48 8.90 -37.09
C ARG A 224 10.15 10.38 -36.80
N ARG A 225 8.95 10.86 -37.15
CA ARG A 225 8.60 12.29 -37.08
C ARG A 225 8.03 12.78 -35.74
N ARG A 226 7.55 11.90 -34.86
CA ARG A 226 6.92 12.30 -33.58
C ARG A 226 7.91 12.54 -32.43
N ARG A 227 9.17 12.11 -32.56
CA ARG A 227 10.18 12.30 -31.51
C ARG A 227 10.77 13.73 -31.52
N SER A 228 10.87 14.36 -32.69
CA SER A 228 11.41 15.73 -32.83
C SER A 228 10.50 16.80 -32.19
N GLU A 229 9.18 16.69 -32.35
CA GLU A 229 8.25 17.67 -31.77
C GLU A 229 8.22 17.65 -30.23
N VAL A 230 8.46 16.48 -29.63
CA VAL A 230 8.55 16.34 -28.16
C VAL A 230 9.88 16.90 -27.66
N GLU A 231 10.96 16.66 -28.39
CA GLU A 231 12.30 17.16 -28.05
C GLU A 231 12.37 18.68 -28.14
N GLU A 232 11.76 19.30 -29.16
CA GLU A 232 11.63 20.76 -29.27
C GLU A 232 10.85 21.38 -28.09
N LYS A 233 9.76 20.75 -27.65
CA LYS A 233 8.98 21.21 -26.48
C LYS A 233 9.78 21.10 -25.18
N VAL A 234 10.56 20.03 -25.02
CA VAL A 234 11.44 19.84 -23.86
C VAL A 234 12.55 20.90 -23.85
N GLU A 235 13.12 21.24 -25.01
CA GLU A 235 14.10 22.31 -25.11
C GLU A 235 13.51 23.69 -24.82
N GLN A 236 12.29 23.97 -25.29
CA GLN A 236 11.59 25.23 -24.97
C GLN A 236 11.35 25.37 -23.46
N LEU A 237 10.82 24.31 -22.83
CA LEU A 237 10.60 24.31 -21.37
C LEU A 237 11.89 24.54 -20.60
N ARG A 238 13.00 23.92 -21.02
CA ARG A 238 14.32 24.12 -20.38
C ARG A 238 14.79 25.57 -20.48
N ARG A 239 14.56 26.24 -21.62
CA ARG A 239 14.94 27.64 -21.81
C ARG A 239 14.07 28.58 -20.97
N GLU A 240 12.78 28.32 -20.88
CA GLU A 240 11.86 29.10 -20.04
C GLU A 240 12.23 29.00 -18.56
N VAL A 241 12.49 27.79 -18.06
CA VAL A 241 12.92 27.58 -16.66
C VAL A 241 14.25 28.28 -16.36
N LEU A 242 15.24 28.16 -17.25
CA LEU A 242 16.53 28.85 -17.05
C LEU A 242 16.37 30.37 -17.02
N LYS A 243 15.47 30.91 -17.85
CA LYS A 243 15.19 32.34 -17.89
C LYS A 243 14.49 32.83 -16.61
N GLU A 244 13.52 32.08 -16.10
CA GLU A 244 12.84 32.41 -14.84
C GLU A 244 13.80 32.36 -13.65
N LEU A 245 14.74 31.40 -13.63
CA LEU A 245 15.77 31.34 -12.59
C LEU A 245 16.72 32.55 -12.65
N GLU A 246 17.10 33.00 -13.84
CA GLU A 246 17.92 34.21 -13.99
C GLU A 246 17.15 35.49 -13.58
N GLU A 247 15.84 35.55 -13.85
CA GLU A 247 14.98 36.64 -13.40
C GLU A 247 14.80 36.65 -11.88
N LEU A 248 14.68 35.49 -11.23
CA LEU A 248 14.64 35.37 -9.77
C LEU A 248 15.98 35.73 -9.12
N GLU A 249 17.12 35.35 -9.72
CA GLU A 249 18.44 35.74 -9.23
C GLU A 249 18.65 37.26 -9.29
N LYS A 250 18.16 37.92 -10.36
CA LYS A 250 18.19 39.40 -10.45
C LYS A 250 17.34 40.06 -9.39
N LEU A 251 16.17 39.49 -9.06
CA LEU A 251 15.32 39.99 -7.98
C LEU A 251 15.92 39.78 -6.59
N GLU A 252 16.73 38.73 -6.38
CA GLU A 252 17.45 38.50 -5.12
C GLU A 252 18.65 39.44 -4.94
N ILE A 253 19.26 39.90 -6.03
CA ILE A 253 20.41 40.83 -6.00
C ILE A 253 19.96 42.30 -5.91
N GLU A 254 18.76 42.64 -6.38
CA GLU A 254 18.20 44.01 -6.36
C GLU A 254 17.37 44.32 -5.09
N ALA A 255 17.15 43.33 -4.20
CA ALA A 255 16.45 43.46 -2.91
C ALA A 255 17.44 43.52 -1.72
#